data_AF-A0A1Q7UVF0-F1
#
_entry.id   AF-A0A1Q7UVF0-F1
#
_cell.length_a   1.000
_cell.length_b   1.000
_cell.length_c   1.000
_cell.angle_alpha   90.00
_cell.angle_beta   90.00
_cell.angle_gamma   90.00
#
_symmetry.space_group_name_H-M   'P 1'
#
loop_
_entity.id
_entity.type
_entity.pdbx_description
1 polymer ?
#
loop_
_entity_poly.entity_id
_entity_poly.type
_entity_poly.pdbx_seq_one_letter_code
_entity_poly.pdbx_strand_id
1 'polypeptide(L)'
;MSPSRTEPIQGGNTAEGQDALLSLTNGTYNTAVGWFSLPSVTDGKFNTGMGAGTLVDNTADNNTATGAGALLNNTTGDSNTATGAFALFSNTTGSANTVTGDSALSSNTTGFRNTATGAAALFSNTTGPANTAIGFGAH
;
A
#
# COMPACT_ATOMS: atom_id res chain seq x y z
N MET A 1 19.44 -6.74 16.76
CA MET A 1 19.70 -5.30 16.64
C MET A 1 19.68 -4.98 15.15
N SER A 2 18.62 -4.36 14.62
CA SER A 2 18.69 -3.83 13.24
C SER A 2 19.68 -2.67 13.23
N PRO A 3 20.53 -2.54 12.19
CA PRO A 3 21.49 -1.45 12.12
C PRO A 3 20.74 -0.13 11.94
N SER A 4 20.93 0.81 12.85
CA SER A 4 20.43 2.18 12.69
C SER A 4 21.18 2.83 11.52
N ARG A 5 20.45 3.27 10.49
CA ARG A 5 21.02 4.10 9.41
C ARG A 5 21.69 5.33 10.04
N THR A 6 22.94 5.59 9.69
CA THR A 6 23.78 6.68 10.24
C THR A 6 23.56 8.03 9.56
N GLU A 7 22.71 8.11 8.53
CA GLU A 7 22.38 9.36 7.84
C GLU A 7 20.85 9.60 7.83
N PRO A 8 20.38 10.85 8.01
CA PRO A 8 18.97 11.19 7.88
C PRO A 8 18.45 10.81 6.48
N ILE A 9 17.24 10.27 6.41
CA ILE A 9 16.54 10.06 5.14
C ILE A 9 16.37 11.42 4.45
N GLN A 10 17.15 11.67 3.39
CA GLN A 10 17.07 12.91 2.61
C GLN A 10 15.78 12.95 1.79
N GLY A 11 15.35 14.13 1.32
CA GLY A 11 14.19 14.23 0.41
C GLY A 11 12.81 14.28 1.07
N GLY A 12 12.72 14.69 2.35
CA GLY A 12 11.44 14.91 3.03
C GLY A 12 10.68 13.63 3.34
N ASN A 13 11.40 12.53 3.59
CA ASN A 13 10.81 11.26 3.97
C ASN A 13 10.64 11.16 5.51
N THR A 14 9.71 10.33 5.97
CA THR A 14 9.51 9.94 7.37
C THR A 14 9.64 8.43 7.49
N ALA A 15 10.50 7.91 8.37
CA ALA A 15 10.64 6.48 8.65
C ALA A 15 10.65 6.24 10.16
N GLU A 16 9.60 5.62 10.67
CA GLU A 16 9.46 5.25 12.07
C GLU A 16 9.10 3.77 12.19
N GLY A 17 9.96 2.97 12.84
CA GLY A 17 9.79 1.53 12.95
C GLY A 17 10.98 0.76 12.39
N GLN A 18 11.14 -0.49 12.85
CA GLN A 18 12.21 -1.34 12.34
C GLN A 18 11.96 -1.67 10.86
N ASP A 19 13.02 -1.50 10.06
CA ASP A 19 13.07 -1.78 8.62
C ASP A 19 12.07 -0.97 7.77
N ALA A 20 11.62 0.18 8.27
CA ALA A 20 10.86 1.17 7.49
C ALA A 20 11.77 1.91 6.49
N LEU A 21 11.32 2.07 5.23
CA LEU A 21 12.11 2.67 4.13
C LEU A 21 13.52 2.08 3.95
N LEU A 22 13.67 0.77 4.19
CA LEU A 22 14.98 0.08 4.24
C LEU A 22 15.82 0.27 2.96
N SER A 23 15.19 0.17 1.78
CA SER A 23 15.87 0.20 0.48
C SER A 23 15.90 1.57 -0.20
N LEU A 24 15.43 2.63 0.47
CA LEU A 24 15.30 3.96 -0.14
C LEU A 24 16.67 4.54 -0.51
N THR A 25 16.83 4.93 -1.79
CA THR A 25 18.01 5.57 -2.39
C THR A 25 17.74 7.01 -2.81
N ASN A 26 16.88 7.24 -3.80
CA ASN A 26 16.60 8.59 -4.35
C ASN A 26 15.14 9.02 -4.19
N GLY A 27 14.29 8.17 -3.60
CA GLY A 27 12.88 8.47 -3.41
C GLY A 27 12.65 9.59 -2.40
N THR A 28 11.59 10.36 -2.63
CA THR A 28 11.29 11.59 -1.86
C THR A 28 9.84 11.61 -1.40
N TYR A 29 9.56 12.26 -0.28
CA TYR A 29 8.21 12.47 0.24
C TYR A 29 7.43 11.19 0.56
N ASN A 30 8.12 10.12 0.98
CA ASN A 30 7.49 8.91 1.49
C ASN A 30 7.35 8.97 3.02
N THR A 31 6.23 8.51 3.55
CA THR A 31 5.99 8.34 4.99
C THR A 31 5.81 6.86 5.28
N ALA A 32 6.66 6.27 6.12
CA ALA A 32 6.56 4.89 6.58
C ALA A 32 6.56 4.85 8.11
N VAL A 33 5.45 4.43 8.70
CA VAL A 33 5.30 4.31 10.15
C VAL A 33 4.81 2.90 10.48
N GLY A 34 5.69 2.07 11.03
CA GLY A 34 5.42 0.69 11.41
C GLY A 34 6.58 -0.25 11.09
N TRP A 35 6.51 -1.46 11.66
CA TRP A 35 7.47 -2.52 11.34
C TRP A 35 7.33 -2.91 9.87
N PHE A 36 8.46 -2.89 9.14
CA PHE A 36 8.54 -3.36 7.76
C PHE A 36 7.58 -2.63 6.79
N SER A 37 7.36 -1.32 6.99
CA SER A 37 6.56 -0.48 6.11
C SER A 37 7.42 0.14 4.99
N LEU A 38 6.96 0.05 3.74
CA LEU A 38 7.69 0.53 2.54
C LEU A 38 9.18 0.08 2.46
N PRO A 39 9.54 -1.18 2.76
CA PRO A 39 10.92 -1.64 2.79
C PRO A 39 11.59 -1.67 1.41
N SER A 40 10.83 -1.87 0.32
CA SER A 40 11.38 -2.10 -1.03
C SER A 40 11.45 -0.87 -1.93
N VAL A 41 10.90 0.27 -1.50
CA VAL A 41 10.87 1.47 -2.36
C VAL A 41 12.30 2.05 -2.47
N THR A 42 12.81 2.23 -3.69
CA THR A 42 14.16 2.76 -3.96
C THR A 42 14.11 4.23 -4.37
N ASP A 43 13.42 4.52 -5.48
CA ASP A 43 13.33 5.85 -6.10
C ASP A 43 11.90 6.41 -6.10
N GLY A 44 10.95 5.67 -5.53
CA GLY A 44 9.53 6.01 -5.51
C GLY A 44 9.20 7.23 -4.65
N LYS A 45 8.07 7.86 -4.94
CA LYS A 45 7.65 9.14 -4.36
C LYS A 45 6.23 9.12 -3.86
N PHE A 46 5.98 9.95 -2.85
CA PHE A 46 4.63 10.24 -2.34
C PHE A 46 3.87 8.99 -1.86
N ASN A 47 4.58 7.98 -1.35
CA ASN A 47 3.94 6.82 -0.75
C ASN A 47 3.75 7.04 0.75
N THR A 48 2.58 6.71 1.28
CA THR A 48 2.27 6.75 2.71
C THR A 48 1.90 5.35 3.19
N GLY A 49 2.72 4.73 4.03
CA GLY A 49 2.46 3.46 4.70
C GLY A 49 2.36 3.67 6.21
N MET A 50 1.23 3.31 6.81
CA MET A 50 1.01 3.36 8.25
C MET A 50 0.44 2.01 8.74
N GLY A 51 1.26 1.25 9.46
CA GLY A 51 0.94 -0.09 9.94
C GLY A 51 2.11 -1.06 9.72
N ALA A 52 1.95 -2.28 10.25
CA ALA A 52 2.94 -3.33 10.03
C ALA A 52 2.79 -3.91 8.61
N GLY A 53 3.88 -3.99 7.86
CA GLY A 53 3.89 -4.62 6.53
C GLY A 53 3.03 -3.92 5.47
N THR A 54 2.89 -2.59 5.53
CA THR A 54 2.24 -1.83 4.46
C THR A 54 3.18 -1.64 3.26
N LEU A 55 2.66 -1.80 2.04
CA LEU A 55 3.40 -1.51 0.80
C LEU A 55 4.76 -2.22 0.70
N VAL A 56 4.82 -3.50 1.08
CA VAL A 56 6.08 -4.27 1.19
C VAL A 56 6.80 -4.36 -0.15
N ASP A 57 6.10 -4.73 -1.20
CA ASP A 57 6.67 -4.94 -2.54
C ASP A 57 6.58 -3.69 -3.43
N ASN A 58 6.16 -2.55 -2.86
CA ASN A 58 5.85 -1.34 -3.63
C ASN A 58 7.10 -0.69 -4.23
N THR A 59 7.12 -0.64 -5.55
CA THR A 59 8.10 0.11 -6.35
C THR A 59 7.49 1.30 -7.09
N ALA A 60 6.18 1.53 -6.91
CA ALA A 60 5.41 2.59 -7.56
C ALA A 60 5.30 3.86 -6.70
N ASP A 61 4.66 4.88 -7.28
CA ASP A 61 4.42 6.18 -6.67
C ASP A 61 2.96 6.37 -6.22
N ASN A 62 2.74 7.36 -5.35
CA ASN A 62 1.42 7.88 -4.99
C ASN A 62 0.47 6.86 -4.34
N ASN A 63 0.99 5.88 -3.61
CA ASN A 63 0.14 4.92 -2.89
C ASN A 63 -0.03 5.30 -1.41
N THR A 64 -1.26 5.23 -0.91
CA THR A 64 -1.58 5.37 0.52
C THR A 64 -2.10 4.05 1.06
N ALA A 65 -1.46 3.52 2.10
CA ALA A 65 -1.81 2.28 2.77
C ALA A 65 -1.84 2.49 4.29
N THR A 66 -3.00 2.32 4.90
CA THR A 66 -3.18 2.44 6.35
C THR A 66 -3.87 1.19 6.89
N GLY A 67 -3.18 0.46 7.76
CA GLY A 67 -3.63 -0.84 8.30
C GLY A 67 -2.62 -1.95 8.02
N ALA A 68 -2.57 -2.96 8.89
CA ALA A 68 -1.62 -4.05 8.75
C ALA A 68 -1.79 -4.79 7.41
N GLY A 69 -0.71 -4.95 6.65
CA GLY A 69 -0.73 -5.63 5.35
C GLY A 69 -1.51 -4.91 4.23
N ALA A 70 -1.92 -3.66 4.40
CA ALA A 70 -2.55 -2.91 3.31
C ALA A 70 -1.57 -2.72 2.15
N LEU A 71 -2.02 -3.02 0.92
CA LEU A 71 -1.21 -2.97 -0.31
C LEU A 71 0.11 -3.78 -0.23
N LEU A 72 0.16 -4.86 0.57
CA LEU A 72 1.41 -5.58 0.85
C LEU A 72 2.15 -6.02 -0.42
N ASN A 73 1.47 -6.65 -1.38
CA ASN A 73 2.09 -7.17 -2.60
C ASN A 73 2.02 -6.20 -3.80
N ASN A 74 1.67 -4.92 -3.59
CA ASN A 74 1.63 -3.93 -4.67
C ASN A 74 3.01 -3.80 -5.30
N THR A 75 3.18 -4.11 -6.59
CA THR A 75 4.48 -4.03 -7.25
C THR A 75 4.64 -2.72 -8.00
N THR A 76 3.85 -2.53 -9.06
CA THR A 76 3.94 -1.36 -9.96
C THR A 76 2.65 -0.55 -10.06
N GLY A 77 1.59 -0.94 -9.34
CA GLY A 77 0.32 -0.20 -9.30
C GLY A 77 0.49 1.14 -8.59
N ASP A 78 0.08 2.23 -9.23
CA ASP A 78 0.21 3.60 -8.71
C ASP A 78 -1.16 4.17 -8.29
N SER A 79 -1.11 5.26 -7.52
CA SER A 79 -2.31 6.05 -7.21
C SER A 79 -3.41 5.26 -6.46
N ASN A 80 -3.06 4.25 -5.68
CA ASN A 80 -4.01 3.48 -4.87
C ASN A 80 -4.16 4.06 -3.46
N THR A 81 -5.37 4.05 -2.92
CA THR A 81 -5.65 4.34 -1.51
C THR A 81 -6.30 3.12 -0.86
N ALA A 82 -5.67 2.56 0.16
CA ALA A 82 -6.15 1.41 0.91
C ALA A 82 -6.17 1.71 2.41
N THR A 83 -7.34 1.71 3.02
CA THR A 83 -7.52 1.90 4.47
C THR A 83 -8.24 0.70 5.07
N GLY A 84 -7.56 -0.06 5.92
CA GLY A 84 -8.06 -1.30 6.51
C GLY A 84 -6.97 -2.37 6.51
N ALA A 85 -7.03 -3.31 7.46
CA ALA A 85 -6.12 -4.44 7.43
C ALA A 85 -6.35 -5.27 6.16
N PHE A 86 -5.27 -5.63 5.47
CA PHE A 86 -5.30 -6.42 4.23
C PHE A 86 -6.12 -5.83 3.07
N ALA A 87 -6.46 -4.53 3.12
CA ALA A 87 -7.07 -3.84 1.99
C ALA A 87 -6.10 -3.85 0.79
N LEU A 88 -6.57 -4.28 -0.40
CA LEU A 88 -5.74 -4.42 -1.61
C LEU A 88 -4.48 -5.32 -1.42
N PHE A 89 -4.54 -6.31 -0.53
CA PHE A 89 -3.38 -7.14 -0.15
C PHE A 89 -2.60 -7.74 -1.33
N SER A 90 -3.30 -8.28 -2.34
CA SER A 90 -2.68 -8.95 -3.50
C SER A 90 -2.55 -8.10 -4.76
N ASN A 91 -2.77 -6.78 -4.67
CA ASN A 91 -2.63 -5.90 -5.83
C ASN A 91 -1.23 -6.03 -6.38
N THR A 92 -1.04 -6.17 -7.70
CA THR A 92 0.30 -6.19 -8.30
C THR A 92 0.48 -4.95 -9.18
N THR A 93 -0.36 -4.79 -10.20
CA THR A 93 -0.27 -3.69 -11.17
C THR A 93 -1.54 -2.85 -11.27
N GLY A 94 -2.57 -3.12 -10.48
CA GLY A 94 -3.79 -2.33 -10.47
C GLY A 94 -3.55 -0.91 -9.98
N SER A 95 -4.07 0.10 -10.69
CA SER A 95 -3.90 1.52 -10.34
C SER A 95 -5.23 2.21 -10.07
N ALA A 96 -5.16 3.36 -9.38
CA ALA A 96 -6.30 4.23 -9.11
C ALA A 96 -7.47 3.55 -8.36
N ASN A 97 -7.20 2.58 -7.49
CA ASN A 97 -8.23 1.96 -6.66
C ASN A 97 -8.38 2.74 -5.33
N THR A 98 -9.61 2.93 -4.87
CA THR A 98 -9.94 3.55 -3.57
C THR A 98 -10.69 2.54 -2.71
N VAL A 99 -10.08 2.12 -1.60
CA VAL A 99 -10.52 0.98 -0.82
C VAL A 99 -10.53 1.32 0.66
N THR A 100 -11.67 1.08 1.32
CA THR A 100 -11.84 1.27 2.77
C THR A 100 -12.57 0.08 3.36
N GLY A 101 -11.91 -0.69 4.21
CA GLY A 101 -12.47 -1.87 4.87
C GLY A 101 -11.44 -2.97 5.05
N ASP A 102 -11.62 -3.78 6.10
CA ASP A 102 -10.82 -5.00 6.29
C ASP A 102 -11.01 -5.95 5.10
N SER A 103 -9.90 -6.41 4.53
CA SER A 103 -9.85 -7.35 3.41
C SER A 103 -10.63 -6.91 2.16
N ALA A 104 -11.01 -5.64 2.07
CA ALA A 104 -11.70 -5.11 0.92
C ALA A 104 -10.76 -5.16 -0.30
N LEU A 105 -11.29 -5.66 -1.42
CA LEU A 105 -10.55 -5.80 -2.68
C LEU A 105 -9.25 -6.63 -2.55
N SER A 106 -9.18 -7.54 -1.55
CA SER A 106 -7.95 -8.25 -1.17
C SER A 106 -7.34 -9.10 -2.29
N SER A 107 -8.15 -9.68 -3.18
CA SER A 107 -7.67 -10.57 -4.26
C SER A 107 -7.39 -9.84 -5.58
N ASN A 108 -7.52 -8.51 -5.63
CA ASN A 108 -7.24 -7.75 -6.85
C ASN A 108 -5.77 -7.87 -7.20
N THR A 109 -5.45 -8.15 -8.46
CA THR A 109 -4.09 -8.22 -8.98
C THR A 109 -3.85 -7.09 -9.98
N THR A 110 -4.73 -6.95 -10.98
CA THR A 110 -4.56 -5.97 -12.07
C THR A 110 -5.76 -5.05 -12.29
N GLY A 111 -6.87 -5.26 -11.57
CA GLY A 111 -8.04 -4.40 -11.68
C GLY A 111 -7.73 -2.96 -11.26
N PHE A 112 -8.28 -1.98 -11.99
CA PHE A 112 -8.00 -0.56 -11.82
C PHE A 112 -9.30 0.24 -11.69
N ARG A 113 -9.22 1.43 -11.09
CA ARG A 113 -10.38 2.34 -10.89
C ARG A 113 -11.54 1.73 -10.12
N ASN A 114 -11.30 0.77 -9.23
CA ASN A 114 -12.34 0.23 -8.37
C ASN A 114 -12.52 1.07 -7.10
N THR A 115 -13.76 1.18 -6.64
CA THR A 115 -14.12 1.74 -5.33
C THR A 115 -14.76 0.66 -4.48
N ALA A 116 -14.16 0.33 -3.33
CA ALA A 116 -14.67 -0.69 -2.41
C ALA A 116 -14.75 -0.12 -0.99
N THR A 117 -15.98 0.03 -0.47
CA THR A 117 -16.21 0.55 0.88
C THR A 117 -17.01 -0.46 1.70
N GLY A 118 -16.39 -1.05 2.71
CA GLY A 118 -16.96 -2.09 3.56
C GLY A 118 -16.02 -3.28 3.67
N ALA A 119 -16.03 -3.96 4.83
CA ALA A 119 -15.19 -5.14 5.00
C ALA A 119 -15.58 -6.24 3.99
N ALA A 120 -14.58 -6.85 3.37
CA ALA A 120 -14.71 -7.82 2.29
C ALA A 120 -15.48 -7.34 1.03
N ALA A 121 -15.71 -6.03 0.86
CA ALA A 121 -16.27 -5.51 -0.39
C ALA A 121 -15.33 -5.83 -1.57
N LEU A 122 -15.87 -6.37 -2.66
CA LEU A 122 -15.17 -6.84 -3.85
C LEU A 122 -14.01 -7.81 -3.56
N PHE A 123 -14.10 -8.59 -2.47
CA PHE A 123 -12.99 -9.45 -1.99
C PHE A 123 -12.35 -10.31 -3.09
N SER A 124 -13.17 -10.87 -3.98
CA SER A 124 -12.75 -11.78 -5.06
C SER A 124 -12.56 -11.10 -6.41
N ASN A 125 -12.64 -9.78 -6.52
CA ASN A 125 -12.34 -9.09 -7.77
C ASN A 125 -10.84 -9.19 -8.04
N THR A 126 -10.44 -9.87 -9.12
CA THR A 126 -9.03 -10.10 -9.45
C THR A 126 -8.53 -9.10 -10.50
N THR A 127 -9.27 -8.97 -11.62
CA THR A 127 -8.85 -8.13 -12.76
C THR A 127 -9.92 -7.15 -13.22
N GLY A 128 -11.11 -7.18 -12.62
CA GLY A 128 -12.23 -6.33 -13.02
C GLY A 128 -11.92 -4.85 -12.75
N PRO A 129 -12.05 -3.97 -13.76
CA PRO A 129 -11.88 -2.53 -13.57
C PRO A 129 -13.21 -1.82 -13.33
N ALA A 130 -13.14 -0.61 -12.80
CA ALA A 130 -14.25 0.35 -12.72
C ALA A 130 -15.50 -0.15 -11.96
N ASN A 131 -15.34 -1.04 -10.98
CA ASN A 131 -16.43 -1.48 -10.11
C ASN A 131 -16.63 -0.52 -8.92
N THR A 132 -17.85 -0.44 -8.42
CA THR A 132 -18.17 0.24 -7.15
C THR A 132 -18.99 -0.70 -6.28
N ALA A 133 -18.47 -1.03 -5.11
CA ALA A 133 -19.18 -1.82 -4.11
C ALA A 133 -19.18 -1.10 -2.76
N ILE A 134 -20.36 -1.01 -2.15
CA ILE A 134 -20.57 -0.35 -0.86
C ILE A 134 -21.38 -1.29 0.02
N GLY A 135 -20.80 -1.70 1.15
CA GLY A 135 -21.39 -2.63 2.11
C GLY A 135 -20.49 -3.80 2.46
N PHE A 136 -20.79 -4.45 3.58
CA PHE A 136 -20.09 -5.67 4.01
C PHE A 136 -20.31 -6.79 2.98
N GLY A 137 -19.21 -7.33 2.42
CA GLY A 137 -19.25 -8.42 1.45
C GLY A 137 -19.94 -8.09 0.12
N ALA A 138 -20.11 -6.80 -0.21
CA ALA A 138 -20.69 -6.40 -1.49
C ALA A 138 -19.78 -6.84 -2.66
N HIS A 139 -20.36 -7.27 -3.78
CA HIS A 139 -19.63 -7.77 -4.96
C HIS A 139 -19.75 -6.84 -6.16
#